data_AF-A0A8K0GD14-F1
#
_entry.id   AF-A0A8K0GD14-F1
#
_cell.length_a   1.000
_cell.length_b   1.000
_cell.length_c   1.000
_cell.angle_alpha   90.00
_cell.angle_beta   90.00
_cell.angle_gamma   90.00
#
_symmetry.space_group_name_H-M   'P 1'
#
loop_
_entity.id
_entity.type
_entity.pdbx_description
1 polymer ?
#
loop_
_entity_poly.entity_id
_entity_poly.type
_entity_poly.pdbx_seq_one_letter_code
_entity_poly.pdbx_strand_id
1 'polypeptide(L)'
;MDPWINCETSFTSNVEVPEKSKKDFFSFEDNFKPLVSDTLPDSKEYLAILESKLNKLKSDPNVLEQLSKKREACMQQLLSGVSSCAVEDDTLDTPCKDSAILRTLAPEKQALTQGERVPLVEYNELVNEEVEGDSEPVDEQIKQK
;
A
#
# COMPACT_ATOMS: atom_id res chain seq x y z
N MET A 1 -0.30 -21.99 -3.01
CA MET A 1 -1.22 -21.93 -4.16
C MET A 1 -1.40 -20.48 -4.53
N ASP A 2 -1.15 -20.12 -5.78
CA ASP A 2 -1.25 -18.74 -6.26
C ASP A 2 -2.67 -18.52 -6.83
N PRO A 3 -3.48 -17.60 -6.29
CA PRO A 3 -4.89 -17.44 -6.67
C PRO A 3 -5.13 -16.93 -8.10
N TRP A 4 -4.07 -16.61 -8.85
CA TRP A 4 -4.17 -15.98 -10.18
C TRP A 4 -4.06 -16.95 -11.37
N ILE A 5 -3.83 -18.24 -11.12
CA ILE A 5 -3.54 -19.22 -12.19
C ILE A 5 -4.82 -19.72 -12.92
N ASN A 6 -6.02 -19.46 -12.39
CA ASN A 6 -7.26 -20.12 -12.87
C ASN A 6 -8.11 -19.33 -13.88
N CYS A 7 -7.58 -18.30 -14.53
CA CYS A 7 -8.38 -17.48 -15.45
C CYS A 7 -8.42 -17.98 -16.92
N GLU A 8 -7.89 -19.16 -17.22
CA GLU A 8 -7.94 -19.73 -18.56
C GLU A 8 -8.68 -21.08 -18.54
N THR A 9 -9.50 -21.31 -19.57
CA THR A 9 -10.33 -22.50 -19.85
C THR A 9 -11.79 -22.50 -19.36
N SER A 10 -12.63 -21.64 -19.93
CA SER A 10 -14.07 -21.97 -20.09
C SER A 10 -14.75 -21.13 -21.17
N PHE A 11 -14.30 -21.27 -22.42
CA PHE A 11 -15.13 -20.87 -23.55
C PHE A 11 -14.90 -21.77 -24.78
N THR A 12 -15.22 -23.06 -24.63
CA THR A 12 -15.50 -23.92 -25.78
C THR A 12 -16.63 -24.88 -25.41
N SER A 13 -17.87 -24.39 -25.47
CA SER A 13 -19.03 -25.26 -25.68
C SER A 13 -19.60 -24.94 -27.05
N ASN A 14 -19.22 -25.74 -28.05
CA ASN A 14 -19.92 -25.83 -29.32
C ASN A 14 -21.36 -26.26 -29.03
N VAL A 15 -22.28 -25.31 -29.07
CA VAL A 15 -23.72 -25.59 -29.17
C VAL A 15 -24.12 -25.30 -30.61
N GLU A 16 -24.36 -26.36 -31.38
CA GLU A 16 -24.91 -26.29 -32.72
C GLU A 16 -26.35 -25.75 -32.67
N VAL A 17 -26.51 -24.44 -32.85
CA VAL A 17 -27.82 -23.79 -33.05
C VAL A 17 -28.09 -23.60 -34.55
N PRO A 18 -29.33 -23.79 -35.06
CA PRO A 18 -29.67 -23.72 -36.48
C PRO A 18 -29.46 -22.31 -37.08
N GLU A 19 -29.11 -22.26 -38.36
CA GLU A 19 -28.53 -21.10 -39.08
C GLU A 19 -29.43 -19.87 -39.31
N LYS A 20 -30.63 -19.75 -38.71
CA LYS A 20 -31.55 -18.62 -39.03
C LYS A 20 -31.75 -17.58 -37.93
N SER A 21 -31.05 -17.66 -36.80
CA SER A 21 -31.16 -16.68 -35.71
C SER A 21 -29.82 -16.38 -35.00
N LYS A 22 -28.67 -16.56 -35.67
CA LYS A 22 -27.34 -16.32 -35.05
C LYS A 22 -26.89 -14.86 -35.07
N LYS A 23 -27.54 -13.96 -35.82
CA LYS A 23 -27.11 -12.56 -35.88
C LYS A 23 -27.49 -11.75 -34.63
N ASP A 24 -28.53 -12.18 -33.92
CA ASP A 24 -29.12 -11.34 -32.86
C ASP A 24 -28.86 -11.88 -31.44
N PHE A 25 -28.20 -13.05 -31.29
CA PHE A 25 -27.91 -13.66 -29.98
C PHE A 25 -26.51 -13.36 -29.42
N PHE A 26 -25.61 -12.77 -30.23
CA PHE A 26 -24.25 -12.40 -29.82
C PHE A 26 -23.93 -10.92 -30.01
N SER A 27 -24.87 -10.12 -30.54
CA SER A 27 -24.70 -8.67 -30.54
C SER A 27 -25.15 -8.13 -29.19
N PHE A 28 -24.19 -7.92 -28.29
CA PHE A 28 -24.42 -7.08 -27.11
C PHE A 28 -24.93 -5.72 -27.61
N GLU A 29 -26.07 -5.26 -27.10
CA GLU A 29 -26.74 -4.03 -27.57
C GLU A 29 -25.82 -2.81 -27.44
N ASP A 30 -24.98 -2.82 -26.42
CA ASP A 30 -23.90 -1.89 -26.19
C ASP A 30 -22.63 -2.37 -26.90
N ASN A 31 -22.63 -2.29 -28.23
CA ASN A 31 -21.40 -2.43 -28.99
C ASN A 31 -20.53 -1.24 -28.57
N PHE A 32 -19.73 -1.39 -27.51
CA PHE A 32 -18.70 -0.46 -27.02
C PHE A 32 -17.71 -0.16 -28.16
N LYS A 33 -18.18 0.61 -29.13
CA LYS A 33 -17.40 1.19 -30.18
C LYS A 33 -16.91 2.46 -29.52
N PRO A 34 -15.68 2.49 -28.97
CA PRO A 34 -15.17 3.70 -28.39
C PRO A 34 -15.32 4.78 -29.45
N LEU A 35 -16.06 5.83 -29.13
CA LEU A 35 -16.08 6.99 -29.99
C LEU A 35 -14.61 7.45 -30.03
N VAL A 36 -14.09 7.83 -31.19
CA VAL A 36 -12.65 8.13 -31.36
C VAL A 36 -12.15 9.23 -30.38
N SER A 37 -13.09 9.91 -29.70
CA SER A 37 -12.92 10.89 -28.62
C SER A 37 -12.79 10.31 -27.20
N ASP A 38 -12.97 9.01 -26.97
CA ASP A 38 -12.94 8.39 -25.62
C ASP A 38 -11.50 8.15 -25.12
N THR A 39 -10.50 8.59 -25.88
CA THR A 39 -9.12 8.57 -25.43
C THR A 39 -8.91 9.69 -24.43
N LEU A 40 -8.42 9.33 -23.24
CA LEU A 40 -7.98 10.30 -22.23
C LEU A 40 -7.03 11.33 -22.87
N PRO A 41 -7.09 12.61 -22.45
CA PRO A 41 -6.32 13.69 -23.05
C PRO A 41 -4.80 13.45 -23.00
N ASP A 42 -4.32 12.66 -22.05
CA ASP A 42 -2.92 12.27 -21.85
C ASP A 42 -2.59 10.85 -22.35
N SER A 43 -3.54 10.13 -22.95
CA SER A 43 -3.39 8.73 -23.36
C SER A 43 -2.14 8.48 -24.22
N LYS A 44 -1.83 9.40 -25.14
CA LYS A 44 -0.62 9.34 -25.98
C LYS A 44 0.67 9.47 -25.18
N GLU A 45 0.69 10.37 -24.19
CA GLU A 45 1.84 10.58 -23.32
C GLU A 45 2.04 9.37 -22.41
N TYR A 46 0.96 8.87 -21.82
CA TYR A 46 0.97 7.69 -20.97
C TYR A 46 1.48 6.44 -21.72
N LEU A 47 0.99 6.21 -22.95
CA LEU A 47 1.47 5.12 -23.79
C LEU A 47 2.94 5.27 -24.17
N ALA A 48 3.40 6.49 -24.49
CA ALA A 48 4.81 6.73 -24.78
C ALA A 48 5.73 6.43 -23.57
N ILE A 49 5.27 6.76 -22.35
CA ILE A 49 6.00 6.42 -21.11
C ILE A 49 6.05 4.90 -20.92
N LEU A 50 4.93 4.21 -21.12
CA LEU A 50 4.85 2.75 -21.02
C LEU A 50 5.78 2.07 -22.02
N GLU A 51 5.74 2.48 -23.28
CA GLU A 51 6.60 1.95 -24.34
C GLU A 51 8.07 2.23 -24.05
N SER A 52 8.40 3.42 -23.52
CA SER A 52 9.77 3.74 -23.09
C SER A 52 10.24 2.82 -21.96
N LYS A 53 9.41 2.61 -20.92
CA LYS A 53 9.73 1.71 -19.81
C LYS A 53 9.87 0.26 -20.28
N LEU A 54 8.99 -0.18 -21.18
CA LEU A 54 9.01 -1.52 -21.76
C LEU A 54 10.24 -1.72 -22.65
N ASN A 55 10.61 -0.72 -23.44
CA ASN A 55 11.83 -0.77 -24.26
C ASN A 55 13.09 -0.85 -23.39
N LYS A 56 13.17 -0.08 -22.30
CA LYS A 56 14.26 -0.20 -21.32
C LYS A 56 14.34 -1.60 -20.72
N LEU A 57 13.19 -2.17 -20.38
CA LEU A 57 13.11 -3.52 -19.83
C LEU A 57 13.53 -4.60 -20.85
N LYS A 58 13.19 -4.41 -22.13
CA LYS A 58 13.56 -5.33 -23.21
C LYS A 58 15.00 -5.15 -23.68
N SER A 59 15.55 -3.94 -23.60
CA SER A 59 16.91 -3.66 -24.05
C SER A 59 17.96 -4.22 -23.10
N ASP A 60 17.61 -4.40 -21.83
CA ASP A 60 18.51 -4.95 -20.84
C ASP A 60 18.36 -6.49 -20.77
N PRO A 61 19.31 -7.27 -21.33
CA PRO A 61 19.21 -8.73 -21.35
C PRO A 61 19.38 -9.35 -19.96
N ASN A 62 19.87 -8.57 -18.98
CA ASN A 62 20.20 -9.04 -17.64
C ASN A 62 19.08 -8.83 -16.62
N VAL A 63 17.93 -8.25 -16.99
CA VAL A 63 16.91 -7.88 -15.99
C VAL A 63 16.40 -9.09 -15.20
N LEU A 64 16.25 -10.25 -15.84
CA LEU A 64 15.86 -11.48 -15.14
C LEU A 64 16.89 -11.90 -14.08
N GLU A 65 18.18 -11.75 -14.37
CA GLU A 65 19.27 -12.03 -13.43
C GLU A 65 19.33 -10.97 -12.32
N GLN A 66 19.11 -9.69 -12.63
CA GLN A 66 19.00 -8.64 -11.62
C GLN A 66 17.81 -8.86 -10.69
N LEU A 67 16.67 -9.31 -11.22
CA LEU A 67 15.47 -9.62 -10.44
C LEU A 67 15.69 -10.84 -9.54
N SER A 68 16.32 -11.91 -10.05
CA SER A 68 16.64 -13.08 -9.23
C SER A 68 17.63 -12.73 -8.11
N LYS A 69 18.67 -11.95 -8.43
CA LYS A 69 19.64 -11.45 -7.46
C LYS A 69 19.01 -10.54 -6.41
N LYS A 70 18.09 -9.65 -6.82
CA LYS A 70 17.37 -8.77 -5.88
C LYS A 70 16.44 -9.57 -4.97
N ARG A 71 15.74 -10.58 -5.51
CA ARG A 71 14.92 -11.51 -4.72
C ARG A 71 15.77 -12.25 -3.68
N GLU A 72 16.92 -12.78 -4.10
CA GLU A 72 17.83 -13.49 -3.21
C GLU A 72 18.41 -12.57 -2.13
N ALA A 73 18.87 -11.37 -2.50
CA ALA A 73 19.37 -10.38 -1.56
C ALA A 73 18.31 -9.98 -0.53
N CYS A 74 17.06 -9.76 -0.98
CA CYS A 74 15.93 -9.48 -0.08
C CYS A 74 15.67 -10.64 0.88
N MET A 75 15.66 -11.87 0.38
CA MET A 75 15.49 -13.06 1.22
C MET A 75 16.62 -13.20 2.25
N GLN A 76 17.88 -12.99 1.83
CA GLN A 76 19.02 -12.99 2.74
C GLN A 76 18.91 -11.89 3.80
N GLN A 77 18.42 -10.70 3.42
CA GLN A 77 18.17 -9.61 4.35
C GLN A 77 17.12 -9.98 5.41
N LEU A 78 16.00 -10.60 4.98
CA LEU A 78 14.96 -11.08 5.90
C LEU A 78 15.47 -12.17 6.85
N LEU A 79 16.27 -13.11 6.34
CA LEU A 79 16.81 -14.23 7.12
C LEU A 79 17.95 -13.82 8.06
N SER A 80 18.76 -12.84 7.66
CA SER A 80 19.89 -12.35 8.47
C SER A 80 19.47 -11.41 9.60
N GLY A 81 18.19 -11.02 9.67
CA GLY A 81 17.68 -10.09 10.68
C GLY A 81 18.23 -8.65 10.54
N VAL A 82 19.13 -8.41 9.59
CA VAL A 82 19.64 -7.06 9.26
C VAL A 82 18.65 -6.40 8.31
N SER A 83 17.40 -6.27 8.74
CA SER A 83 16.47 -5.40 8.04
C SER A 83 16.92 -3.97 8.31
N SER A 84 17.45 -3.29 7.29
CA SER A 84 17.59 -1.83 7.30
C SER A 84 16.23 -1.10 7.29
N CYS A 85 15.11 -1.84 7.35
CA CYS A 85 13.87 -1.32 7.92
C CYS A 85 14.09 -1.18 9.43
N ALA A 86 14.85 -0.15 9.80
CA ALA A 86 14.94 0.35 11.15
C ALA A 86 13.51 0.66 11.61
N VAL A 87 12.94 -0.23 12.39
CA VAL A 87 11.76 0.08 13.20
C VAL A 87 11.94 -0.71 14.48
N GLU A 88 12.71 -0.12 15.40
CA GLU A 88 12.45 -0.02 16.85
C GLU A 88 11.92 -1.23 17.65
N ASP A 89 11.73 -2.42 17.10
CA ASP A 89 11.01 -3.52 17.77
C ASP A 89 11.90 -4.17 18.85
N ASP A 90 13.20 -4.33 18.55
CA ASP A 90 14.19 -4.83 19.52
C ASP A 90 14.37 -3.86 20.71
N THR A 91 14.01 -2.57 20.58
CA THR A 91 14.13 -1.60 21.68
C THR A 91 12.90 -1.59 22.58
N LEU A 92 11.73 -2.07 22.11
CA LEU A 92 10.49 -2.08 22.89
C LEU A 92 10.59 -3.01 24.11
N ASP A 93 11.23 -4.17 23.95
CA ASP A 93 11.44 -5.15 25.04
C ASP A 93 12.59 -4.75 26.00
N THR A 94 13.28 -3.64 25.73
CA THR A 94 14.37 -3.19 26.60
C THR A 94 13.82 -2.73 27.95
N PRO A 95 14.36 -3.22 29.08
CA PRO A 95 13.90 -2.83 30.41
C PRO A 95 14.12 -1.33 30.66
N CYS A 96 13.14 -0.70 31.29
CA CYS A 96 13.22 0.71 31.66
C CYS A 96 14.06 0.93 32.93
N LYS A 97 14.65 2.11 33.08
CA LYS A 97 15.38 2.49 34.30
C LYS A 97 14.41 2.65 35.47
N ASP A 98 14.64 1.85 36.51
CA ASP A 98 13.91 1.92 37.77
C ASP A 98 14.26 3.18 38.57
N SER A 99 13.25 3.89 39.05
CA SER A 99 13.42 4.91 40.09
C SER A 99 12.81 4.43 41.41
N ALA A 100 13.65 4.33 42.44
CA ALA A 100 13.22 3.84 43.75
C ALA A 100 12.15 4.73 44.39
N ILE A 101 12.22 6.05 44.15
CA ILE A 101 11.27 7.02 44.70
C ILE A 101 9.88 6.86 44.07
N LEU A 102 9.79 6.75 42.74
CA LEU A 102 8.49 6.58 42.08
C LEU A 102 7.85 5.23 42.41
N ARG A 103 8.66 4.19 42.66
CA ARG A 103 8.16 2.88 43.13
C ARG A 103 7.39 3.00 44.44
N THR A 104 7.82 3.90 45.33
CA THR A 104 7.16 4.13 46.62
C THR A 104 5.93 5.02 46.49
N LEU A 105 5.99 6.03 45.61
CA LEU A 105 4.95 7.06 45.54
C LEU A 105 3.84 6.78 44.53
N ALA A 106 4.16 6.12 43.41
CA ALA A 106 3.23 5.85 42.30
C ALA A 106 3.73 4.66 41.46
N PRO A 107 3.68 3.43 41.98
CA PRO A 107 4.14 2.22 41.27
C PRO A 107 3.39 1.98 39.96
N GLU A 108 2.12 2.37 39.86
CA GLU A 108 1.28 2.24 38.67
C GLU A 108 1.76 3.08 37.48
N LYS A 109 2.64 4.07 37.72
CA LYS A 109 3.20 4.93 36.67
C LYS A 109 4.55 4.42 36.13
N GLN A 110 5.04 3.29 36.62
CA GLN A 110 6.31 2.72 36.19
C GLN A 110 6.07 1.67 35.09
N ALA A 111 6.40 2.03 33.85
CA ALA A 111 6.53 1.07 32.76
C ALA A 111 7.75 0.17 32.98
N LEU A 112 7.59 -1.14 32.79
CA LEU A 112 8.66 -2.13 32.92
C LEU A 112 9.57 -2.14 31.68
N THR A 113 8.99 -1.95 30.49
CA THR A 113 9.70 -1.94 29.21
C THR A 113 9.49 -0.63 28.47
N GLN A 114 10.29 -0.35 27.43
CA GLN A 114 10.10 0.85 26.61
C GLN A 114 8.79 0.80 25.83
N GLY A 115 8.33 -0.39 25.44
CA GLY A 115 7.08 -0.58 24.71
C GLY A 115 5.84 -0.12 25.49
N GLU A 116 5.81 -0.35 26.81
CA GLU A 116 4.71 0.10 27.67
C GLU A 116 4.59 1.64 27.78
N ARG A 117 5.62 2.39 27.39
CA ARG A 117 5.59 3.87 27.35
C ARG A 117 4.98 4.43 26.08
N VAL A 118 4.82 3.62 25.04
CA VAL A 118 4.34 4.08 23.73
C VAL A 118 2.81 4.25 23.80
N PRO A 119 2.28 5.46 23.59
CA PRO A 119 0.84 5.68 23.57
C PRO A 119 0.23 5.05 22.30
N LEU A 120 -0.58 4.00 22.47
CA LEU A 120 -1.20 3.30 21.34
C LEU A 120 -2.41 4.03 20.75
N VAL A 121 -3.06 4.88 21.55
CA VAL A 121 -4.34 5.51 21.19
C VAL A 121 -4.15 6.72 20.27
N GLU A 122 -3.01 7.42 20.36
CA GLU A 122 -2.72 8.64 19.60
C GLU A 122 -2.66 8.41 18.07
N TYR A 123 -2.44 7.16 17.64
CA TYR A 123 -2.31 6.81 16.21
C TYR A 123 -3.55 6.11 15.64
N ASN A 124 -4.63 6.01 16.41
CA ASN A 124 -5.87 5.35 15.96
C ASN A 124 -6.83 6.31 15.23
N GLU A 125 -6.45 7.57 15.07
CA GLU A 125 -7.23 8.57 14.35
C GLU A 125 -6.70 8.66 12.91
N LEU A 126 -7.54 8.27 11.93
CA LEU A 126 -7.38 8.75 10.55
C LEU A 126 -7.71 10.24 10.60
N VAL A 127 -6.69 11.09 10.75
CA VAL A 127 -6.84 12.53 10.52
C VAL A 127 -7.21 12.68 9.05
N ASN A 128 -8.51 12.83 8.79
CA ASN A 128 -8.99 13.31 7.51
C ASN A 128 -8.55 14.78 7.44
N GLU A 129 -7.39 15.02 6.83
CA GLU A 129 -6.99 16.37 6.41
C GLU A 129 -7.90 16.83 5.26
N GLU A 130 -9.15 17.12 5.59
CA GLU A 130 -10.02 17.98 4.82
C GLU A 130 -10.66 18.96 5.81
N VAL A 131 -10.18 20.20 5.79
CA VAL A 131 -10.93 21.47 5.80
C VAL A 131 -9.98 22.60 6.22
N GLU A 132 -9.56 23.38 5.22
CA GLU A 132 -9.18 24.78 5.38
C GLU A 132 -10.34 25.58 6.00
N GLY A 133 -10.06 26.54 6.88
CA GLY A 133 -10.99 27.66 7.12
C GLY A 133 -11.15 28.13 8.57
N ASP A 134 -10.35 29.13 8.93
CA ASP A 134 -10.73 30.37 9.64
C ASP A 134 -11.46 30.30 11.00
N SER A 135 -10.78 30.71 12.08
CA SER A 135 -11.12 31.92 12.88
C SER A 135 -10.32 32.00 14.20
N GLU A 136 -9.58 33.10 14.38
CA GLU A 136 -8.96 33.56 15.64
C GLU A 136 -10.02 34.11 16.66
N PRO A 137 -9.66 34.85 17.73
CA PRO A 137 -9.08 34.44 19.02
C PRO A 137 -9.94 34.92 20.23
N VAL A 138 -9.72 34.42 21.45
CA VAL A 138 -10.11 35.17 22.68
C VAL A 138 -9.11 34.93 23.83
N ASP A 139 -8.49 36.02 24.27
CA ASP A 139 -7.64 36.17 25.46
C ASP A 139 -8.35 35.85 26.78
N GLU A 140 -7.63 35.35 27.79
CA GLU A 140 -7.68 35.98 29.12
C GLU A 140 -6.45 35.67 29.98
N GLN A 141 -5.69 36.74 30.23
CA GLN A 141 -4.62 36.81 31.23
C GLN A 141 -5.24 36.88 32.63
N ILE A 142 -4.78 36.07 33.58
CA ILE A 142 -4.79 36.48 34.99
C ILE A 142 -3.39 36.30 35.59
N LYS A 143 -2.87 37.45 35.99
CA LYS A 143 -1.52 37.76 36.46
C LYS A 143 -1.47 37.61 37.98
N GLN A 144 -0.29 37.20 38.43
CA GLN A 144 0.22 37.19 39.81
C GLN A 144 -0.21 38.38 40.68
N LYS A 145 -0.55 38.11 41.95
CA LYS A 145 0.12 38.74 43.10
C LYS A 145 -0.09 37.97 44.40
#